data_AF-A0AAD5MH48-F1
#
_entry.id   AF-A0AAD5MH48-F1
#
_cell.length_a   1.000
_cell.length_b   1.000
_cell.length_c   1.000
_cell.angle_alpha   90.00
_cell.angle_beta   90.00
_cell.angle_gamma   90.00
#
_symmetry.space_group_name_H-M   'P 1'
#
loop_
_entity.id
_entity.type
_entity.pdbx_description
1 polymer ?
#
loop_
_entity_poly.entity_id
_entity_poly.type
_entity_poly.pdbx_seq_one_letter_code
_entity_poly.pdbx_strand_id
1 'polypeptide(L)'
;MLDRPIKDYHFVAQAETTIDGVDDKEEMLITDEAFDIMKFSQKEKDDLFAITAGIMHMGELKMKQRPREEQAELENGKEGELACKLFHVDFEKFVGSLLKPRVKVGSEWVNKGQKSRTGELGIGCSCQGVVCSNVHMADKQM
;
A
#
# COMPACT_ATOMS: atom_id res chain seq x y z
N MET A 1 -2.64 12.13 4.52
CA MET A 1 -3.88 11.90 3.75
C MET A 1 -3.61 12.25 2.30
N LEU A 2 -4.36 11.62 1.39
CA LEU A 2 -4.18 11.69 -0.06
C LEU A 2 -4.02 13.14 -0.55
N ASP A 3 -3.03 13.36 -1.40
CA ASP A 3 -2.61 14.68 -1.89
C ASP A 3 -2.86 14.89 -3.38
N ARG A 4 -3.34 13.85 -4.08
CA ARG A 4 -3.57 13.83 -5.52
C ARG A 4 -5.00 13.42 -5.88
N PRO A 5 -5.48 13.80 -7.07
CA PRO A 5 -6.71 13.25 -7.65
C PRO A 5 -6.68 11.71 -7.71
N ILE A 6 -7.83 11.06 -7.51
CA ILE A 6 -7.96 9.59 -7.55
C ILE A 6 -7.40 8.98 -8.85
N LYS A 7 -7.56 9.68 -9.97
CA LYS A 7 -7.08 9.26 -11.30
C LYS A 7 -5.56 9.14 -11.41
N ASP A 8 -4.82 9.77 -10.50
CA ASP A 8 -3.36 9.75 -10.50
C ASP A 8 -2.80 8.55 -9.71
N TYR A 9 -3.66 7.75 -9.05
CA TYR A 9 -3.28 6.51 -8.36
C TYR A 9 -3.51 5.29 -9.25
N HIS A 10 -2.42 4.74 -9.80
CA HIS A 10 -2.33 3.65 -10.74
C HIS A 10 -3.02 2.36 -10.28
N PHE A 11 -3.02 2.06 -8.99
CA PHE A 11 -3.69 0.86 -8.46
C PHE A 11 -5.22 0.98 -8.46
N VAL A 12 -5.76 2.19 -8.44
CA VAL A 12 -7.20 2.46 -8.35
C VAL A 12 -7.78 2.93 -9.68
N ALA A 13 -6.97 3.60 -10.51
CA ALA A 13 -7.39 4.23 -11.76
C ALA A 13 -7.12 3.37 -13.02
N GLN A 14 -7.21 2.04 -12.91
CA GLN A 14 -6.99 1.14 -14.08
C GLN A 14 -8.19 1.09 -15.04
N ALA A 15 -9.36 1.52 -14.59
CA ALA A 15 -10.62 1.49 -15.32
C ALA A 15 -11.47 2.72 -14.98
N GLU A 16 -12.76 2.69 -15.32
CA GLU A 16 -13.68 3.76 -14.97
C GLU A 16 -13.71 3.96 -13.46
N THR A 17 -13.54 5.22 -13.04
CA THR A 17 -13.39 5.59 -11.61
C THR A 17 -14.73 6.03 -11.00
N THR A 18 -15.80 6.02 -11.79
CA THR A 18 -17.14 6.44 -11.39
C THR A 18 -18.15 5.38 -11.82
N ILE A 19 -19.15 5.13 -10.99
CA ILE A 19 -20.25 4.21 -11.30
C ILE A 19 -21.50 5.05 -11.53
N ASP A 20 -22.21 4.80 -12.64
CA ASP A 20 -23.45 5.53 -12.96
C ASP A 20 -24.49 5.35 -11.85
N GLY A 21 -24.91 6.46 -11.24
CA GLY A 21 -25.93 6.49 -10.19
C GLY A 21 -25.44 6.26 -8.76
N VAL A 22 -24.12 6.21 -8.54
CA VAL A 22 -23.51 6.11 -7.20
C VAL A 22 -22.75 7.40 -6.88
N ASP A 23 -22.98 7.98 -5.69
CA ASP A 23 -22.20 9.10 -5.18
C ASP A 23 -21.23 8.62 -4.09
N ASP A 24 -19.94 8.54 -4.43
CA ASP A 24 -18.88 8.10 -3.52
C ASP A 24 -18.83 8.91 -2.21
N LYS A 25 -19.29 10.17 -2.21
CA LYS A 25 -19.31 10.99 -1.00
C LYS A 25 -20.41 10.55 -0.04
N GLU A 26 -21.59 10.24 -0.57
CA GLU A 26 -22.70 9.76 0.24
C GLU A 26 -22.39 8.36 0.79
N GLU A 27 -21.85 7.47 -0.05
CA GLU A 27 -21.42 6.13 0.36
C GLU A 27 -20.34 6.18 1.47
N MET A 28 -19.38 7.11 1.38
CA MET A 28 -18.38 7.30 2.43
C MET A 28 -19.01 7.71 3.77
N LEU A 29 -20.02 8.59 3.76
CA LEU A 29 -20.72 9.02 4.98
C LEU A 29 -21.52 7.88 5.60
N ILE A 30 -22.24 7.11 4.79
CA ILE A 30 -22.98 5.93 5.24
C ILE A 30 -22.03 4.90 5.85
N THR A 31 -20.85 4.72 5.26
CA THR A 31 -19.83 3.81 5.77
C THR A 31 -19.24 4.29 7.11
N ASP A 32 -19.01 5.59 7.28
CA ASP A 32 -18.54 6.16 8.55
C ASP A 32 -19.59 5.99 9.67
N GLU A 33 -20.87 6.21 9.36
CA GLU A 33 -21.98 5.93 10.28
C GLU A 33 -22.05 4.45 10.65
N ALA A 34 -21.81 3.54 9.70
CA ALA A 34 -21.77 2.11 9.97
C ALA A 34 -20.64 1.74 10.95
N PHE A 35 -19.46 2.35 10.84
CA PHE A 35 -18.38 2.15 11.80
C PHE A 35 -18.74 2.65 13.21
N ASP A 36 -19.48 3.75 13.32
CA ASP A 36 -19.98 4.25 14.61
C ASP A 36 -21.00 3.29 15.23
N ILE A 37 -21.91 2.72 14.43
CA ILE A 37 -22.87 1.70 14.89
C ILE A 37 -22.14 0.45 15.40
N MET A 38 -21.08 0.04 14.69
CA MET A 38 -20.20 -1.08 15.10
C MET A 38 -19.29 -0.74 16.28
N LYS A 39 -19.36 0.50 16.81
CA LYS A 39 -18.61 0.99 17.98
C LYS A 39 -17.09 1.03 17.80
N PHE A 40 -16.62 1.22 16.57
CA PHE A 40 -15.22 1.56 16.35
C PHE A 40 -14.91 2.92 16.98
N SER A 41 -13.74 3.04 17.61
CA SER A 41 -13.27 4.34 18.08
C SER A 41 -12.84 5.20 16.89
N GLN A 42 -12.91 6.53 17.03
CA GLN A 42 -12.44 7.46 16.00
C GLN A 42 -10.99 7.16 15.57
N LYS A 43 -10.14 6.78 16.53
CA LYS A 43 -8.75 6.41 16.25
C LYS A 43 -8.66 5.17 15.35
N GLU A 44 -9.46 4.13 15.59
CA GLU A 44 -9.45 2.93 14.75
C GLU A 44 -9.96 3.23 13.33
N LYS A 45 -10.94 4.12 13.19
CA LYS A 45 -11.40 4.61 11.88
C LYS A 45 -10.29 5.37 11.16
N ASP A 46 -9.63 6.30 11.84
CA ASP A 46 -8.53 7.09 11.28
C ASP A 46 -7.34 6.20 10.88
N ASP A 47 -7.00 5.20 11.71
CA ASP A 47 -5.94 4.22 11.42
C ASP A 47 -6.31 3.35 10.21
N LEU A 48 -7.58 2.93 10.08
CA LEU A 48 -8.07 2.17 8.92
C LEU A 48 -7.94 2.99 7.63
N PHE A 49 -8.40 4.25 7.65
CA PHE A 49 -8.29 5.15 6.50
C PHE A 49 -6.83 5.49 6.17
N ALA A 50 -5.97 5.63 7.19
CA ALA A 50 -4.53 5.85 7.00
C ALA A 50 -3.87 4.68 6.28
N ILE A 51 -4.19 3.43 6.66
CA ILE A 51 -3.64 2.24 6.00
C ILE A 51 -4.12 2.15 4.54
N THR A 52 -5.40 2.40 4.28
CA THR A 52 -5.96 2.42 2.92
C THR A 52 -5.29 3.48 2.05
N ALA A 53 -5.11 4.70 2.56
CA ALA A 53 -4.39 5.76 1.86
C ALA A 53 -2.91 5.39 1.62
N GLY A 54 -2.26 4.71 2.58
CA GLY A 54 -0.90 4.21 2.44
C GLY A 54 -0.75 3.21 1.29
N ILE A 55 -1.74 2.35 1.07
CA ILE A 55 -1.75 1.39 -0.06
C ILE A 55 -1.80 2.12 -1.40
N MET A 56 -2.58 3.21 -1.50
CA MET A 56 -2.66 4.02 -2.71
C MET A 56 -1.31 4.67 -3.04
N HIS A 57 -0.62 5.23 -2.04
CA HIS A 57 0.73 5.77 -2.21
C HIS A 57 1.77 4.69 -2.55
N MET A 58 1.68 3.49 -1.95
CA MET A 58 2.55 2.37 -2.31
C MET A 58 2.42 1.96 -3.78
N GLY A 59 1.21 2.08 -4.35
CA GLY A 59 0.95 1.75 -5.76
C GLY A 59 1.71 2.64 -6.76
N GLU A 60 2.18 3.81 -6.33
CA GLU A 60 2.96 4.73 -7.16
C GLU A 60 4.48 4.51 -7.10
N LEU A 61 4.93 3.52 -6.34
CA LEU A 61 6.35 3.19 -6.24
C LEU A 61 6.86 2.59 -7.55
N LYS A 62 7.70 3.34 -8.25
CA LYS A 62 8.34 2.91 -9.50
C LYS A 62 9.77 2.46 -9.26
N MET A 63 10.08 1.26 -9.77
CA MET A 63 11.39 0.63 -9.67
C MET A 63 12.07 0.70 -11.05
N LYS A 64 13.30 1.20 -11.09
CA LYS A 64 14.08 1.29 -12.33
C LYS A 64 15.28 0.36 -12.27
N GLN A 65 15.51 -0.39 -13.34
CA GLN A 65 16.71 -1.21 -13.49
C GLN A 65 17.68 -0.52 -14.45
N ARG A 66 18.93 -0.30 -14.01
CA ARG A 66 19.99 0.23 -14.90
C ARG A 66 20.55 -0.88 -15.78
N PRO A 67 20.86 -0.65 -17.07
CA PRO A 67 21.29 -1.71 -18.00
C PRO A 67 22.56 -2.46 -17.60
N ARG A 68 23.39 -1.86 -16.73
CA ARG A 68 24.66 -2.45 -16.24
C ARG A 68 24.56 -2.99 -14.82
N GLU A 69 23.40 -2.85 -14.16
CA GLU A 69 23.21 -3.28 -12.77
C GLU A 69 22.17 -4.39 -12.69
N GLU A 70 22.48 -5.42 -11.92
CA GLU A 70 21.57 -6.55 -11.70
C GLU A 70 20.44 -6.19 -10.71
N GLN A 71 20.60 -5.10 -9.96
CA GLN A 71 19.68 -4.65 -8.91
C GLN A 71 18.81 -3.49 -9.41
N ALA A 72 17.56 -3.46 -8.96
CA ALA A 72 16.68 -2.32 -9.14
C ALA A 72 17.01 -1.20 -8.14
N GLU A 73 16.74 0.03 -8.55
CA GLU A 73 16.72 1.22 -7.70
C GLU A 73 15.31 1.81 -7.70
N LEU A 74 14.97 2.54 -6.64
CA LEU A 74 13.73 3.29 -6.58
C LEU A 74 13.87 4.57 -7.41
N GLU A 75 12.94 4.84 -8.33
CA GLU A 75 12.99 6.06 -9.16
C GLU A 75 12.49 7.29 -8.41
N ASN A 76 11.44 7.13 -7.60
CA ASN A 76 10.86 8.19 -6.79
C ASN A 76 10.52 7.69 -5.38
N GLY A 77 11.16 8.27 -4.36
CA GLY A 77 10.97 7.92 -2.96
C GLY A 77 9.82 8.62 -2.25
N LYS A 78 9.30 9.72 -2.82
CA LYS A 78 8.33 10.59 -2.12
C LYS A 78 7.05 9.85 -1.72
N GLU A 79 6.51 9.06 -2.64
CA GLU A 79 5.28 8.29 -2.38
C GLU A 79 5.51 7.17 -1.36
N GLY A 80 6.69 6.54 -1.40
CA GLY A 80 7.07 5.55 -0.40
C GLY A 80 7.24 6.15 0.99
N GLU A 81 7.82 7.35 1.10
CA GLU A 81 7.92 8.05 2.38
C GLU A 81 6.55 8.41 2.95
N LEU A 82 5.60 8.84 2.11
CA LEU A 82 4.22 9.11 2.53
C LEU A 82 3.52 7.83 3.00
N ALA A 83 3.65 6.74 2.25
CA ALA A 83 3.11 5.44 2.66
C ALA A 83 3.72 4.95 3.98
N CYS A 84 5.05 5.01 4.11
CA CYS A 84 5.76 4.61 5.33
C CYS A 84 5.37 5.46 6.56
N LYS A 85 5.12 6.76 6.37
CA LYS A 85 4.60 7.64 7.44
C LYS A 85 3.22 7.19 7.93
N LEU A 86 2.35 6.77 7.02
CA LEU A 86 1.00 6.29 7.35
C LEU A 86 1.03 4.90 8.01
N PHE A 87 1.94 4.02 7.63
CA PHE A 87 2.12 2.71 8.27
C PHE A 87 2.96 2.74 9.56
N HIS A 88 3.54 3.90 9.90
CA HIS A 88 4.52 4.02 10.98
C HIS A 88 5.74 3.09 10.83
N VAL A 89 6.21 2.91 9.59
CA VAL A 89 7.37 2.08 9.25
C VAL A 89 8.53 2.98 8.79
N ASP A 90 9.75 2.55 9.09
CA ASP A 90 10.95 3.23 8.61
C ASP A 90 11.14 3.05 7.09
N PHE A 91 11.27 4.16 6.37
CA PHE A 91 11.35 4.17 4.91
C PHE A 91 12.60 3.46 4.37
N GLU A 92 13.76 3.66 5.01
CA GLU A 92 15.02 3.04 4.55
C GLU A 92 14.97 1.53 4.70
N LYS A 93 14.45 1.03 5.83
CA LYS A 93 14.25 -0.40 6.06
C LYS A 93 13.21 -0.97 5.11
N PHE A 94 12.13 -0.24 4.84
CA PHE A 94 11.10 -0.67 3.91
C PHE A 94 11.64 -0.84 2.49
N VAL A 95 12.27 0.19 1.92
CA VAL A 95 12.87 0.14 0.58
C VAL A 95 14.02 -0.88 0.52
N GLY A 96 14.84 -0.94 1.56
CA GLY A 96 15.91 -1.95 1.67
C GLY A 96 15.38 -3.37 1.63
N SER A 97 14.23 -3.63 2.29
CA SER A 97 13.59 -4.95 2.29
C SER A 97 12.99 -5.34 0.94
N LEU A 98 12.51 -4.36 0.16
CA LEU A 98 11.98 -4.57 -1.19
C LEU A 98 13.09 -4.85 -2.20
N LEU A 99 14.20 -4.10 -2.13
CA LEU A 99 15.32 -4.22 -3.07
C LEU A 99 16.24 -5.40 -2.77
N LYS A 100 16.46 -5.68 -1.48
CA LYS A 100 17.39 -6.71 -0.98
C LYS A 100 16.72 -7.54 0.13
N PRO A 101 15.65 -8.29 -0.19
CA PRO A 101 15.03 -9.19 0.77
C PRO A 101 16.02 -10.21 1.31
N ARG A 102 15.88 -10.48 2.62
CA ARG A 102 16.62 -11.54 3.31
C ARG A 102 15.92 -12.86 3.06
N VAL A 103 16.59 -13.78 2.38
CA VAL A 103 16.06 -15.12 2.08
C VAL A 103 16.78 -16.13 2.95
N LYS A 104 16.02 -17.02 3.60
CA LYS A 104 16.59 -18.13 4.37
C LYS A 104 16.90 -19.29 3.43
N VAL A 105 18.15 -19.75 3.43
CA VAL A 105 18.61 -20.90 2.65
C VAL A 105 19.23 -21.90 3.62
N GLY A 106 18.52 -23.00 3.87
CA GLY A 106 18.88 -23.93 4.94
C GLY A 106 18.85 -23.24 6.31
N SER A 107 20.01 -23.11 6.95
CA SER A 107 20.18 -22.46 8.25
C SER A 107 20.65 -21.00 8.16
N GLU A 108 21.07 -20.53 6.99
CA GLU A 108 21.69 -19.21 6.80
C GLU A 108 20.73 -18.20 6.17
N TRP A 109 20.98 -16.91 6.41
CA TRP A 109 20.25 -15.80 5.79
C TRP A 109 21.13 -15.10 4.77
N VAL A 110 20.66 -15.02 3.54
CA VAL A 110 21.36 -14.36 2.43
C VAL A 110 20.52 -13.23 1.86
N ASN A 111 21.18 -12.12 1.50
CA ASN A 111 20.52 -10.98 0.85
C ASN A 111 20.48 -11.23 -0.65
N LYS A 112 19.27 -11.21 -1.25
CA LYS A 112 19.10 -11.39 -2.68
C LYS A 112 18.58 -10.11 -3.33
N GLY A 113 19.39 -9.49 -4.17
CA GLY A 113 18.96 -8.34 -4.98
C GLY A 113 17.82 -8.73 -5.92
N GLN A 114 16.81 -7.86 -6.04
CA GLN A 114 15.67 -8.07 -6.94
C GLN A 114 15.82 -7.25 -8.23
N LYS A 115 15.26 -7.79 -9.31
CA LYS A 115 15.05 -7.06 -10.58
C LYS A 115 13.81 -6.17 -10.45
N SER A 116 13.71 -5.12 -11.28
CA SER A 116 12.61 -4.12 -11.18
C SER A 116 11.24 -4.78 -11.20
N ARG A 117 10.99 -5.66 -12.17
CA ARG A 117 9.74 -6.42 -12.31
C ARG A 117 9.38 -7.22 -11.06
N THR A 118 10.36 -7.88 -10.43
CA THR A 118 10.11 -8.68 -9.22
C THR A 118 9.86 -7.80 -8.01
N GLY A 119 10.51 -6.64 -7.93
CA GLY A 119 10.23 -5.62 -6.92
C GLY A 119 8.82 -5.04 -7.03
N GLU A 120 8.37 -4.70 -8.24
CA GLU A 120 7.02 -4.20 -8.51
C GLU A 120 5.94 -5.24 -8.16
N LEU A 121 6.15 -6.51 -8.54
CA LEU A 121 5.28 -7.62 -8.12
C LEU A 121 5.24 -7.76 -6.59
N GLY A 122 6.39 -7.60 -5.93
CA GLY A 122 6.47 -7.64 -4.47
C GLY A 122 5.62 -6.56 -3.81
N ILE A 123 5.67 -5.32 -4.32
CA ILE A 123 4.83 -4.22 -3.85
C ILE A 123 3.34 -4.55 -4.00
N GLY A 124 2.94 -5.06 -5.17
CA GLY A 124 1.55 -5.47 -5.42
C GLY A 124 1.08 -6.55 -4.45
N CYS A 125 1.89 -7.59 -4.22
CA CYS A 125 1.57 -8.64 -3.25
C CYS A 125 1.49 -8.11 -1.81
N SER A 126 2.38 -7.18 -1.42
CA SER A 126 2.32 -6.53 -0.11
C SER A 126 1.03 -5.73 0.07
N CYS A 127 0.64 -4.93 -0.92
CA CYS A 127 -0.61 -4.19 -0.88
C CYS A 127 -1.83 -5.12 -0.74
N GLN A 128 -1.88 -6.19 -1.53
CA GLN A 128 -2.96 -7.18 -1.43
C GLN A 128 -3.01 -7.85 -0.05
N GLY A 129 -1.85 -8.21 0.51
CA GLY A 129 -1.78 -8.80 1.85
C GLY A 129 -2.31 -7.86 2.94
N VAL A 130 -2.01 -6.56 2.84
CA VAL A 130 -2.53 -5.57 3.80
C VAL A 130 -4.05 -5.42 3.65
N VAL A 131 -4.58 -5.31 2.44
CA VAL A 131 -6.03 -5.23 2.19
C VAL A 131 -6.76 -6.45 2.73
N CYS A 132 -6.30 -7.66 2.39
CA CYS A 132 -6.90 -8.91 2.89
C CYS A 132 -6.88 -8.99 4.42
N SER A 133 -5.78 -8.54 5.04
CA SER A 133 -5.65 -8.54 6.51
C SER A 133 -6.63 -7.54 7.15
N ASN A 134 -6.78 -6.35 6.58
CA ASN A 134 -7.71 -5.34 7.06
C ASN A 134 -9.17 -5.81 6.96
N VAL A 135 -9.56 -6.38 5.83
CA VAL A 135 -10.91 -6.94 5.64
C VAL A 135 -11.17 -8.08 6.64
N HIS A 136 -10.20 -8.97 6.82
CA HIS A 136 -10.33 -10.06 7.80
C HIS A 136 -10.41 -9.56 9.26
N MET A 137 -9.76 -8.43 9.58
CA MET A 137 -9.89 -7.81 10.91
C MET A 137 -11.26 -7.17 11.11
N ALA A 138 -11.81 -6.53 10.07
CA ALA A 138 -13.17 -6.00 10.10
C ALA A 138 -14.22 -7.12 10.27
N ASP A 139 -14.06 -8.24 9.56
CA ASP A 139 -14.94 -9.41 9.67
C ASP A 139 -14.98 -10.03 11.08
N LYS A 140 -13.87 -9.93 11.83
CA LYS A 140 -13.80 -10.45 13.21
C LYS A 140 -14.50 -9.55 14.24
N GLN A 141 -14.80 -8.30 13.89
CA GLN A 141 -15.48 -7.35 14.77
C GLN A 141 -17.00 -7.28 14.52
N MET A 142 -17.48 -7.90 13.42
CA MET A 142 -18.91 -8.12 13.12
C MET A 142 -19.44 -9.38 13.80
#